data_AF-A0A8S9ZQK2-F1
#
_entry.id   AF-A0A8S9ZQK2-F1
#
_cell.length_a   1.000
_cell.length_b   1.000
_cell.length_c   1.000
_cell.angle_alpha   90.00
_cell.angle_beta   90.00
_cell.angle_gamma   90.00
#
_symmetry.space_group_name_H-M   'P 1'
#
loop_
_entity.id
_entity.type
_entity.pdbx_description
1 polymer ?
#
loop_
_entity_poly.entity_id
_entity_poly.type
_entity_poly.pdbx_seq_one_letter_code
_entity_poly.pdbx_strand_id
1 'polypeptide(L)'
;MNLGSICAYLSVWIRIKFIGNYNDYQSHLLKCLFFLLLLELFGWTFNVGLRVLIGPVFGIVSGTFLNFLIINLATNITYIAIALNFPVLYFFSKEHRKAINNHWNKIKIFFGYSTVQV
;
A
#
# COMPACT_ATOMS: atom_id res chain seq x y z
N MET A 1 -11.16 -0.71 -7.65
CA MET A 1 -10.87 -1.74 -6.63
C MET A 1 -10.43 -3.01 -7.33
N ASN A 2 -9.23 -3.49 -7.07
CA ASN A 2 -8.67 -4.63 -7.78
C ASN A 2 -9.07 -5.93 -7.05
N LEU A 3 -10.22 -6.52 -7.39
CA LEU A 3 -10.75 -7.70 -6.68
C LEU A 3 -9.74 -8.87 -6.60
N GLY A 4 -8.85 -8.96 -7.58
CA GLY A 4 -7.77 -9.95 -7.60
C GLY A 4 -6.79 -9.83 -6.43
N SER A 5 -6.45 -8.61 -5.99
CA SER A 5 -5.56 -8.43 -4.84
C SER A 5 -6.22 -8.92 -3.55
N ILE A 6 -7.49 -8.54 -3.33
CA ILE A 6 -8.27 -8.96 -2.15
C ILE A 6 -8.41 -10.48 -2.09
N CYS A 7 -8.71 -11.14 -3.21
CA CYS A 7 -8.79 -12.60 -3.28
C CYS A 7 -7.42 -13.26 -3.00
N ALA A 8 -6.33 -12.70 -3.53
CA ALA A 8 -4.99 -13.17 -3.23
C ALA A 8 -4.66 -13.05 -1.73
N TYR A 9 -4.95 -11.90 -1.11
CA TYR A 9 -4.76 -11.70 0.33
C TYR A 9 -5.56 -12.69 1.18
N LEU A 10 -6.84 -12.90 0.85
CA LEU A 10 -7.70 -13.87 1.54
C LEU A 10 -7.19 -15.30 1.38
N SER A 11 -6.77 -15.70 0.18
CA SER A 11 -6.24 -17.05 -0.06
C SER A 11 -4.97 -17.33 0.76
N VAL A 12 -4.06 -16.36 0.84
CA VAL A 12 -2.83 -16.47 1.64
C VAL A 12 -3.16 -16.49 3.13
N TRP A 13 -4.10 -15.66 3.57
CA TRP A 13 -4.54 -15.61 4.97
C TRP A 13 -5.15 -16.94 5.43
N ILE A 14 -6.07 -17.51 4.64
CA ILE A 14 -6.68 -18.82 4.90
C ILE A 14 -5.62 -19.91 4.95
N ARG A 15 -4.69 -19.92 3.97
CA ARG A 15 -3.64 -20.94 3.91
C ARG A 15 -2.72 -20.89 5.13
N ILE A 16 -2.30 -19.71 5.57
CA ILE A 16 -1.44 -19.60 6.75
C ILE A 16 -2.19 -19.97 8.03
N LYS A 17 -3.45 -19.53 8.17
CA LYS A 17 -4.25 -19.77 9.38
C LYS A 17 -4.70 -21.22 9.56
N PHE A 18 -5.03 -21.92 8.48
CA PHE A 18 -5.59 -23.29 8.54
C PHE A 18 -4.59 -24.40 8.17
N ILE A 19 -3.54 -24.10 7.41
CA ILE A 19 -2.57 -25.10 6.91
C ILE A 19 -1.15 -24.84 7.45
N GLY A 20 -0.87 -23.64 7.96
CA GLY A 20 0.46 -23.25 8.41
C GLY A 20 0.81 -23.76 9.81
N ASN A 21 2.02 -24.31 9.95
CA ASN A 21 2.67 -24.43 11.24
C ASN A 21 3.02 -23.01 11.72
N TYR A 22 2.31 -22.51 12.74
CA TYR A 22 2.43 -21.14 13.27
C TYR A 22 3.86 -20.85 13.73
N ASN A 23 4.68 -20.35 12.80
CA ASN A 23 6.04 -19.91 13.06
C ASN A 23 6.06 -18.38 13.08
N ASP A 24 6.96 -17.77 13.86
CA ASP A 24 7.02 -16.31 14.03
C ASP A 24 7.10 -15.54 12.70
N TYR A 25 7.77 -16.14 11.71
CA TYR A 25 7.87 -15.61 10.36
C TYR A 25 6.51 -15.47 9.66
N GLN A 26 5.65 -16.48 9.76
CA GLN A 26 4.33 -16.48 9.11
C GLN A 26 3.39 -15.48 9.78
N SER A 27 3.49 -15.31 11.11
CA SER A 27 2.75 -14.28 11.86
C SER A 27 3.14 -12.87 11.41
N HIS A 28 4.44 -12.61 11.20
CA HIS A 28 4.91 -11.33 10.66
C HIS A 28 4.43 -11.09 9.23
N LEU A 29 4.45 -12.11 8.37
CA LEU A 29 3.95 -12.02 7.00
C LEU A 29 2.46 -11.71 6.96
N LEU A 30 1.66 -12.34 7.81
CA LEU A 30 0.23 -12.06 7.97
C LEU A 30 -0.03 -10.61 8.40
N LYS A 31 0.73 -10.08 9.37
CA LYS A 31 0.63 -8.68 9.78
C LYS A 31 0.93 -7.73 8.63
N CYS A 32 1.99 -8.02 7.85
CA CYS A 32 2.35 -7.23 6.67
C CYS A 32 1.21 -7.21 5.64
N LEU A 33 0.70 -8.39 5.26
CA LEU A 33 -0.41 -8.56 4.32
C LEU A 33 -1.68 -7.83 4.81
N PHE A 34 -1.97 -7.89 6.11
CA PHE A 34 -3.10 -7.20 6.72
C PHE A 34 -2.98 -5.67 6.59
N PHE A 35 -1.80 -5.10 6.88
CA PHE A 35 -1.59 -3.65 6.73
C PHE A 35 -1.69 -3.20 5.28
N LEU A 36 -1.18 -3.99 4.33
CA LEU A 36 -1.31 -3.69 2.89
C LEU A 36 -2.78 -3.69 2.44
N LEU A 37 -3.54 -4.71 2.85
CA LEU A 37 -4.97 -4.79 2.56
C LEU A 37 -5.74 -3.62 3.21
N LEU A 38 -5.42 -3.26 4.44
CA LEU A 38 -6.04 -2.12 5.13
C LEU A 38 -5.80 -0.80 4.39
N LEU A 39 -4.56 -0.56 3.94
CA LEU A 39 -4.18 0.61 3.15
C LEU A 39 -4.93 0.66 1.82
N GLU A 40 -5.00 -0.48 1.11
CA GLU A 40 -5.71 -0.58 -0.15
C GLU A 40 -7.21 -0.31 0.04
N LEU A 41 -7.84 -0.96 1.03
CA LEU A 41 -9.24 -0.73 1.36
C LEU A 41 -9.50 0.73 1.74
N PHE A 42 -8.66 1.34 2.57
CA PHE A 42 -8.83 2.73 3.00
C PHE A 42 -8.72 3.69 1.81
N GLY A 43 -7.68 3.55 0.99
CA GLY A 43 -7.44 4.42 -0.17
C GLY A 43 -8.55 4.33 -1.22
N TRP A 44 -9.08 3.13 -1.47
CA TRP A 44 -10.19 2.95 -2.41
C TRP A 44 -11.55 3.34 -1.84
N THR A 45 -11.84 2.98 -0.58
CA THR A 45 -13.10 3.33 0.08
C THR A 45 -13.25 4.84 0.20
N PHE A 46 -12.16 5.55 0.54
CA PHE A 46 -12.17 7.01 0.59
C PHE A 46 -12.43 7.62 -0.79
N ASN A 47 -11.83 7.06 -1.84
CA ASN A 47 -12.01 7.55 -3.21
C ASN A 47 -13.44 7.35 -3.72
N VAL A 48 -13.97 6.14 -3.59
CA VAL A 48 -15.35 5.82 -3.98
C VAL A 48 -16.34 6.60 -3.12
N GLY A 49 -16.10 6.64 -1.80
CA GLY A 49 -16.94 7.36 -0.85
C GLY A 49 -17.05 8.84 -1.19
N LEU A 50 -15.93 9.54 -1.39
CA LEU A 50 -15.96 10.95 -1.79
C LEU A 50 -16.69 11.16 -3.11
N ARG A 51 -16.45 10.32 -4.13
CA ARG A 51 -17.10 10.46 -5.44
C ARG A 51 -18.61 10.21 -5.40
N VAL A 52 -19.07 9.26 -4.59
CA VAL A 52 -20.49 8.93 -4.44
C VAL A 52 -21.21 9.98 -3.60
N LEU A 53 -20.57 10.51 -2.56
CA LEU A 53 -21.19 11.48 -1.65
C LEU A 53 -21.18 12.91 -2.20
N ILE A 54 -20.31 13.24 -3.16
CA ILE A 54 -20.12 14.60 -3.68
C ILE A 54 -21.41 15.27 -4.19
N GLY A 55 -22.26 14.52 -4.89
CA GLY A 55 -23.55 14.99 -5.38
C GLY A 55 -24.61 15.02 -4.28
N PRO A 56 -25.00 13.86 -3.71
CA PRO A 56 -26.14 13.77 -2.80
C PRO A 56 -25.90 14.40 -1.42
N VAL A 57 -24.68 14.40 -0.89
CA VAL A 57 -24.40 14.95 0.46
C VAL A 57 -23.90 16.38 0.40
N PHE A 58 -23.02 16.68 -0.56
CA PHE A 58 -22.42 18.00 -0.64
C PHE A 58 -23.13 18.94 -1.63
N GLY A 59 -24.13 18.44 -2.38
CA GLY A 59 -24.89 19.24 -3.34
C GLY A 59 -24.04 19.78 -4.50
N ILE A 60 -22.86 19.21 -4.73
CA ILE A 60 -21.88 19.75 -5.66
C ILE A 60 -22.24 19.32 -7.07
N VAL A 61 -22.52 20.29 -7.92
CA VAL A 61 -22.86 20.08 -9.33
C VAL A 61 -21.62 19.62 -10.11
N SER A 62 -21.82 18.68 -11.02
CA SER A 62 -20.79 18.23 -11.95
C SER A 62 -20.25 19.39 -12.79
N GLY A 63 -18.96 19.37 -13.11
CA GLY A 63 -18.30 20.43 -13.88
C GLY A 63 -17.85 21.66 -13.09
N THR A 64 -18.19 21.78 -11.80
CA THR A 64 -17.68 22.87 -10.96
C THR A 64 -16.21 22.69 -10.56
N PHE A 65 -15.51 23.79 -10.28
CA PHE A 65 -14.13 23.76 -9.78
C PHE A 65 -14.02 22.97 -8.46
N LEU A 66 -15.01 23.08 -7.58
CA LEU A 66 -15.08 22.35 -6.32
C LEU A 66 -15.17 20.83 -6.54
N ASN A 67 -15.98 20.39 -7.51
CA ASN A 67 -16.05 18.99 -7.92
C ASN A 67 -14.69 18.47 -8.40
N PHE A 68 -14.00 19.26 -9.24
CA PHE A 68 -12.66 18.91 -9.73
C PHE A 68 -11.65 18.76 -8.58
N LEU A 69 -11.64 19.68 -7.61
CA LEU A 69 -10.74 19.61 -6.47
C LEU A 69 -10.96 18.33 -5.65
N ILE A 70 -12.20 18.00 -5.32
CA ILE A 70 -12.51 16.83 -4.48
C ILE A 70 -12.21 15.53 -5.23
N ILE A 71 -12.49 15.44 -6.54
CA ILE A 71 -12.13 14.27 -7.34
C ILE A 71 -10.61 14.07 -7.37
N ASN A 72 -9.83 15.15 -7.52
CA ASN A 72 -8.37 15.06 -7.49
C ASN A 72 -7.87 14.66 -6.10
N LEU A 73 -8.43 15.22 -5.04
CA LEU A 73 -8.07 14.90 -3.66
C LEU A 73 -8.36 13.43 -3.34
N ALA A 74 -9.54 12.94 -3.73
CA ALA A 74 -9.93 11.53 -3.65
C ALA A 74 -8.95 10.61 -4.39
N THR A 75 -8.50 11.02 -5.57
CA THR A 75 -7.58 10.23 -6.40
C THR A 75 -6.17 10.23 -5.83
N ASN A 76 -5.67 11.38 -5.36
CA ASN A 76 -4.35 11.50 -4.76
C ASN A 76 -4.21 10.68 -3.49
N ILE A 77 -5.26 10.58 -2.66
CA ILE A 77 -5.24 9.74 -1.46
C ILE A 77 -5.05 8.25 -1.81
N THR A 78 -5.66 7.77 -2.90
CA THR A 78 -5.42 6.40 -3.37
C THR A 78 -3.96 6.20 -3.79
N TYR A 79 -3.36 7.17 -4.50
CA TYR A 79 -1.95 7.08 -4.88
C TYR A 79 -1.01 7.12 -3.66
N ILE A 80 -1.31 7.94 -2.65
CA ILE A 80 -0.57 7.96 -1.39
C ILE A 80 -0.66 6.59 -0.71
N ALA A 81 -1.85 5.99 -0.65
CA ALA A 81 -2.03 4.66 -0.08
C ALA A 81 -1.19 3.59 -0.82
N ILE A 82 -1.12 3.66 -2.15
CA ILE A 82 -0.27 2.77 -2.97
C ILE A 82 1.22 3.02 -2.67
N ALA A 83 1.64 4.28 -2.56
CA ALA A 83 3.03 4.63 -2.25
C ALA A 83 3.44 4.14 -0.85
N LEU A 84 2.52 4.15 0.11
CA LEU A 84 2.73 3.66 1.48
C LEU A 84 2.91 2.13 1.56
N ASN A 85 2.59 1.38 0.51
CA ASN A 85 2.90 -0.06 0.47
C ASN A 85 4.41 -0.33 0.58
N PHE A 86 5.24 0.55 0.01
CA PHE A 86 6.70 0.41 0.04
C PHE A 86 7.29 0.48 1.47
N PRO A 87 7.00 1.52 2.29
CA PRO A 87 7.47 1.54 3.67
C PRO A 87 6.88 0.40 4.51
N VAL A 88 5.62 -0.01 4.28
CA VAL A 88 5.03 -1.17 4.97
C VAL A 88 5.83 -2.45 4.67
N LEU A 89 6.19 -2.70 3.41
CA LEU A 89 7.04 -3.83 3.04
C LEU A 89 8.43 -3.74 3.68
N TYR A 90 9.03 -2.55 3.74
CA TYR A 90 10.33 -2.34 4.36
C TYR A 90 10.33 -2.61 5.88
N PHE A 91 9.29 -2.19 6.60
CA PHE A 91 9.20 -2.40 8.05
C PHE A 91 8.83 -3.83 8.41
N PHE A 92 7.93 -4.47 7.67
CA PHE A 92 7.38 -5.77 8.09
C PHE A 92 8.01 -6.98 7.40
N SER A 93 8.66 -6.83 6.23
CA SER A 93 9.32 -7.94 5.53
C SER A 93 10.85 -7.82 5.59
N LYS A 94 11.49 -8.77 6.30
CA LYS A 94 12.96 -8.87 6.36
C LYS A 94 13.59 -9.06 4.98
N GLU A 95 12.93 -9.83 4.11
CA GLU A 95 13.39 -10.10 2.75
C GLU A 95 13.37 -8.83 1.89
N HIS A 96 12.27 -8.08 1.93
CA HIS A 96 12.16 -6.83 1.18
C HIS A 96 13.14 -5.78 1.69
N ARG A 97 13.32 -5.68 3.02
CA ARG A 97 14.33 -4.80 3.62
C ARG A 97 15.74 -5.13 3.12
N LYS A 98 16.11 -6.42 3.08
CA LYS A 98 17.41 -6.87 2.58
C LYS A 98 17.57 -6.56 1.10
N ALA A 99 16.55 -6.79 0.28
CA ALA A 99 16.57 -6.47 -1.14
C ALA A 99 16.73 -4.96 -1.39
N ILE A 100 15.96 -4.13 -0.68
CA ILE A 100 16.02 -2.67 -0.78
C ILE A 100 17.39 -2.15 -0.36
N ASN A 101 17.94 -2.61 0.77
CA ASN A 101 19.27 -2.19 1.23
C ASN A 101 20.37 -2.62 0.25
N ASN A 102 20.29 -3.82 -0.31
CA ASN A 102 21.23 -4.28 -1.33
C ASN A 102 21.15 -3.41 -2.60
N HIS A 103 19.93 -3.05 -3.03
CA HIS A 103 19.75 -2.19 -4.19
C HIS A 103 20.27 -0.77 -3.93
N TRP A 104 20.00 -0.22 -2.75
CA TRP A 104 20.48 1.08 -2.32
C TRP A 104 22.02 1.14 -2.23
N ASN A 105 22.65 0.08 -1.73
CA ASN A 105 24.10 -0.03 -1.71
C ASN A 105 24.70 -0.08 -3.13
N LYS A 106 24.06 -0.79 -4.07
CA LYS A 106 24.48 -0.78 -5.48
C LYS A 106 24.34 0.61 -6.11
N ILE A 107 23.26 1.32 -5.82
CA ILE A 107 23.03 2.69 -6.30
C ILE A 107 24.08 3.65 -5.73
N LYS A 108 24.41 3.55 -4.43
CA LYS A 108 25.49 4.35 -3.81
C LYS A 108 26.84 4.12 -4.47
N ILE A 109 27.16 2.87 -4.81
CA ILE A 109 28.38 2.51 -5.54
C ILE A 109 28.36 3.12 -6.95
N PHE A 110 27.24 3.06 -7.65
CA PHE A 110 27.08 3.61 -9.00
C PHE A 110 27.20 5.14 -9.06
N PHE A 111 26.66 5.85 -8.07
CA PHE A 111 26.74 7.31 -7.99
C PHE A 111 28.02 7.85 -7.33
N GLY A 112 29.03 6.99 -7.07
CA GLY A 112 30.31 7.43 -6.52
C GLY A 112 30.27 7.89 -5.06
N TYR A 113 29.14 7.72 -4.35
CA TYR A 113 29.03 7.90 -2.89
C TYR A 113 29.60 6.71 -2.10
N SER A 114 30.45 5.91 -2.75
CA SER A 114 31.33 4.96 -2.11
C SER A 114 32.34 5.76 -1.28
N THR A 115 32.01 6.05 -0.02
CA THR A 115 33.04 6.20 0.99
C THR A 115 33.83 4.90 1.00
N VAL A 116 35.03 4.96 0.43
CA VAL A 116 36.08 3.98 0.68
C VAL A 116 36.19 3.82 2.21
N GLN A 117 36.25 2.55 2.57
CA GLN A 117 36.20 1.96 3.91
C GLN A 117 37.24 2.52 4.89
N VAL A 118 36.93 2.47 6.19
CA VAL A 118 37.72 1.73 7.20
C VAL A 118 36.74 0.97 8.10
#